data_AF-A0A522DU82-F1
#
_entry.id   AF-A0A522DU82-F1
#
_cell.length_a   1.000
_cell.length_b   1.000
_cell.length_c   1.000
_cell.angle_alpha   90.00
_cell.angle_beta   90.00
_cell.angle_gamma   90.00
#
_symmetry.space_group_name_H-M   'P 1'
#
loop_
_entity.id
_entity.type
_entity.pdbx_description
1 polymer ?
#
loop_
_entity_poly.entity_id
_entity_poly.type
_entity_poly.pdbx_seq_one_letter_code
_entity_poly.pdbx_strand_id
1 'polypeptide(L)' 'MHPADIKAALEKANSNQLEIARLCKVSDSCVNHIIYGRSTSRRIADVIAAKTGLPLSQLWPGRYEKTPRQAA' A
#
# COMPACT_ATOMS: atom_id res chain seq x y z
N MET A 1 -7.47 2.23 -8.34
CA MET A 1 -6.28 2.04 -9.20
C MET A 1 -6.13 0.55 -9.49
N HIS A 2 -5.61 0.16 -10.66
CA HIS A 2 -5.41 -1.25 -10.97
C HIS A 2 -4.17 -1.78 -10.20
N PRO A 3 -4.16 -3.05 -9.72
CA PRO A 3 -3.00 -3.62 -9.01
C PRO A 3 -1.69 -3.51 -9.80
N ALA A 4 -1.76 -3.58 -11.13
CA ALA A 4 -0.62 -3.40 -12.02
C ALA A 4 -0.04 -1.98 -11.95
N ASP A 5 -0.88 -0.95 -11.83
CA ASP A 5 -0.40 0.43 -11.72
C ASP A 5 0.33 0.67 -10.39
N ILE A 6 -0.12 0.03 -9.30
CA ILE A 6 0.54 0.11 -7.99
C ILE A 6 1.94 -0.52 -8.08
N LYS A 7 2.07 -1.66 -8.77
CA LYS A 7 3.38 -2.28 -9.03
C LYS A 7 4.26 -1.35 -9.86
N ALA A 8 3.74 -0.79 -10.95
CA ALA A 8 4.47 0.15 -11.78
C ALA A 8 4.90 1.41 -10.99
N ALA A 9 4.05 1.92 -10.10
CA ALA A 9 4.38 3.05 -9.23
C ALA A 9 5.51 2.71 -8.23
N LEU A 10 5.51 1.50 -7.68
CA LEU A 10 6.60 1.00 -6.84
C LEU A 10 7.90 0.89 -7.62
N GLU A 11 7.87 0.29 -8.81
CA GLU A 11 9.05 0.16 -9.67
C GLU A 11 9.61 1.52 -10.08
N LYS A 12 8.75 2.47 -10.45
CA LYS A 12 9.13 3.87 -10.73
C LYS A 12 9.77 4.56 -9.52
N ALA A 13 9.39 4.15 -8.31
CA ALA A 13 9.97 4.63 -7.07
C ALA A 13 11.24 3.85 -6.64
N ASN A 14 11.81 3.01 -7.52
CA ASN A 14 12.93 2.11 -7.22
C ASN A 14 12.67 1.18 -6.01
N SER A 15 11.41 0.85 -5.77
CA SER A 15 10.98 -0.01 -4.66
C SER A 15 10.27 -1.24 -5.22
N ASN A 16 10.26 -2.33 -4.46
CA ASN A 16 9.55 -3.55 -4.86
C ASN A 16 8.74 -4.14 -3.68
N GLN A 17 7.88 -5.11 -3.99
CA GLN A 17 7.05 -5.76 -2.98
C GLN A 17 7.85 -6.52 -1.91
N LEU A 18 9.03 -7.05 -2.26
CA LEU A 18 9.90 -7.78 -1.32
C LEU A 18 10.57 -6.84 -0.32
N GLU A 19 11.00 -5.67 -0.77
CA GLU A 19 11.51 -4.59 0.09
C GLU A 19 10.46 -4.19 1.12
N ILE A 20 9.22 -3.99 0.67
CA ILE A 20 8.10 -3.64 1.56
C ILE A 20 7.78 -4.78 2.52
N ALA A 21 7.80 -6.02 2.05
CA ALA A 21 7.62 -7.21 2.89
C ALA A 21 8.69 -7.28 3.99
N ARG A 22 9.96 -7.05 3.64
CA ARG A 22 11.09 -7.01 4.59
C ARG A 22 10.95 -5.88 5.61
N LEU A 23 10.62 -4.67 5.17
CA LEU A 23 10.40 -3.52 6.05
C LEU A 23 9.25 -3.77 7.03
N CYS A 24 8.17 -4.37 6.55
CA CYS A 24 7.02 -4.69 7.38
C CYS A 24 7.20 -5.99 8.19
N LYS A 25 8.24 -6.79 7.95
CA LYS A 25 8.40 -8.14 8.53
C LYS A 25 7.17 -9.04 8.26
N VAL A 26 6.68 -9.03 7.02
CA VAL A 26 5.53 -9.84 6.57
C VAL A 26 5.93 -10.68 5.37
N SER A 27 5.14 -11.71 5.06
CA SER A 27 5.32 -12.49 3.83
C SER A 27 4.99 -11.68 2.58
N ASP A 28 5.64 -11.98 1.46
CA ASP A 28 5.40 -11.35 0.16
C ASP A 28 3.95 -11.55 -0.30
N SER A 29 3.36 -12.73 -0.05
CA SER A 29 1.96 -13.04 -0.30
C SER A 29 1.01 -12.08 0.42
N CYS A 30 1.39 -11.61 1.62
CA CYS A 30 0.59 -10.66 2.38
C CYS A 30 0.56 -9.30 1.67
N VAL A 31 1.72 -8.80 1.22
CA VAL A 31 1.82 -7.56 0.44
C VAL A 31 1.07 -7.69 -0.88
N ASN A 32 1.18 -8.84 -1.54
CA ASN A 32 0.44 -9.15 -2.76
C ASN A 32 -1.08 -9.07 -2.53
N HIS A 33 -1.59 -9.65 -1.44
CA HIS A 33 -3.01 -9.54 -1.08
C HIS A 33 -3.47 -8.09 -0.86
N ILE A 34 -2.61 -7.22 -0.31
CA ILE A 34 -2.91 -5.78 -0.17
C ILE A 34 -2.96 -5.11 -1.55
N ILE A 35 -1.97 -5.32 -2.41
CA ILE A 35 -1.91 -4.72 -3.76
C ILE A 35 -3.15 -5.10 -4.59
N TYR A 36 -3.59 -6.36 -4.51
CA TYR A 36 -4.79 -6.85 -5.20
C TYR A 36 -6.10 -6.56 -4.45
N GLY A 37 -6.06 -5.89 -3.28
CA GLY A 37 -7.24 -5.55 -2.50
C GLY A 37 -7.97 -6.75 -1.85
N ARG A 38 -7.35 -7.93 -1.84
CA ARG A 38 -7.87 -9.14 -1.17
C ARG A 38 -7.77 -9.04 0.35
N SER A 39 -6.80 -8.30 0.87
CA SER A 39 -6.65 -8.02 2.29
C SER A 39 -6.47 -6.53 2.54
N THR A 40 -6.60 -6.11 3.79
CA THR A 40 -6.43 -4.71 4.19
C THR A 40 -5.45 -4.63 5.36
N SER A 41 -4.47 -3.74 5.26
CA SER A 41 -3.47 -3.52 6.31
C SER A 41 -3.00 -2.09 6.20
N ARG A 42 -3.40 -1.28 7.18
CA ARG A 42 -3.03 0.15 7.23
C ARG A 42 -1.51 0.31 7.22
N ARG A 43 -0.79 -0.50 7.99
CA ARG A 43 0.68 -0.43 8.11
C ARG A 43 1.39 -0.66 6.76
N ILE A 44 0.99 -1.69 6.02
CA ILE A 44 1.60 -2.00 4.71
C ILE A 44 1.23 -0.92 3.69
N ALA A 45 -0.04 -0.50 3.70
CA ALA A 45 -0.54 0.50 2.78
C ALA A 45 0.15 1.86 3.00
N ASP A 46 0.35 2.28 4.26
CA ASP A 46 1.09 3.50 4.61
C ASP A 46 2.53 3.47 4.09
N VAL A 47 3.22 2.33 4.21
CA VAL A 47 4.58 2.17 3.66
C VAL A 47 4.57 2.27 2.13
N ILE A 48 3.59 1.66 1.46
CA ILE A 48 3.44 1.76 0.00
C ILE A 48 3.15 3.22 -0.40
N ALA A 49 2.26 3.92 0.31
CA ALA A 49 1.97 5.32 0.08
C ALA A 49 3.21 6.21 0.27
N ALA A 50 3.95 6.00 1.36
CA ALA A 50 5.19 6.73 1.63
C ALA A 50 6.26 6.49 0.55
N LYS A 51 6.36 5.27 0.01
CA LYS A 51 7.31 4.93 -1.06
C LYS A 51 6.89 5.46 -2.43
N THR A 52 5.61 5.37 -2.76
CA THR A 52 5.09 5.82 -4.07
C THR A 52 4.82 7.32 -4.12
N GLY A 53 4.77 7.99 -2.96
CA GLY A 53 4.34 9.39 -2.84
C GLY A 53 2.86 9.61 -3.15
N LEU A 54 2.07 8.53 -3.25
CA LEU A 54 0.65 8.58 -3.59
C LEU A 54 -0.21 8.39 -2.34
N PRO A 55 -1.32 9.13 -2.21
CA PRO A 55 -2.22 8.94 -1.08
C PRO A 55 -2.94 7.59 -1.17
N LEU A 56 -3.28 7.01 -0.01
CA LEU A 56 -4.00 5.75 0.08
C LEU A 56 -5.34 5.74 -0.65
N SER A 57 -6.02 6.89 -0.70
CA SER A 57 -7.28 7.08 -1.43
C SER A 57 -7.10 6.93 -2.95
N GLN A 58 -5.92 7.25 -3.48
CA GLN A 58 -5.61 7.08 -4.90
C GLN A 58 -5.19 5.63 -5.21
N LEU A 59 -4.36 5.04 -4.34
CA LEU A 59 -3.91 3.65 -4.47
C LEU A 59 -5.07 2.66 -4.29
N TRP A 60 -5.86 2.82 -3.24
CA TRP A 60 -7.03 1.99 -2.93
C TRP A 60 -8.25 2.87 -2.60
N PRO A 61 -8.98 3.36 -3.63
CA PRO A 61 -10.19 4.15 -3.42
C PRO A 61 -11.23 3.36 -2.61
N GLY A 62 -11.88 3.98 -1.63
CA GLY A 62 -12.91 3.34 -0.79
C GLY A 62 -12.39 2.45 0.35
N ARG A 63 -11.10 2.07 0.38
CA ARG A 63 -10.60 1.06 1.34
C ARG A 63 -9.96 1.66 2.59
N TYR A 64 -9.22 2.74 2.44
CA TYR A 64 -8.50 3.38 3.54
C TYR A 64 -9.03 4.77 3.89
N GLU A 65 -10.22 5.14 3.40
CA GLU A 65 -10.91 6.42 3.67
C GLU A 65 -11.42 6.60 5.10
N LYS A 66 -10.67 6.09 6.08
CA LYS A 66 -10.80 6.49 7.48
C LYS A 66 -9.59 7.34 7.85
N THR A 67 -9.66 8.62 7.53
CA THR A 67 -8.92 9.68 8.22
C THR A 67 -9.38 9.68 9.70
N PRO A 68 -8.48 9.98 10.65
CA PRO A 68 -8.61 9.52 12.02
C PRO A 68 -9.84 10.10 12.67
N ARG A 69 -10.36 9.35 13.65
CA ARG A 69 -11.17 9.88 14.75
C ARG A 69 -10.77 11.32 15.01
N GLN A 70 -11.65 12.26 14.65
CA GLN A 70 -11.53 13.66 15.04
C GLN A 70 -11.32 13.65 16.55
N ALA A 71 -10.14 14.09 16.98
CA ALA A 71 -9.88 14.49 18.34
C ALA A 71 -10.01 16.02 18.33
N ALA A 72 -11.19 16.50 18.71
CA ALA A 72 -11.45 17.82 19.25
C ALA A 72 -12.73 17.71 20.11
#